data_AF-A0A431WWW3-F1
#
_entry.id   AF-A0A431WWW3-F1
#
_cell.length_a   1.000
_cell.length_b   1.000
_cell.length_c   1.000
_cell.angle_alpha   90.00
_cell.angle_beta   90.00
_cell.angle_gamma   90.00
#
_symmetry.space_group_name_H-M   'P 1'
#
loop_
_entity.id
_entity.type
_entity.pdbx_description
1 polymer ?
#
loop_
_entity_poly.entity_id
_entity_poly.type
_entity_poly.pdbx_seq_one_letter_code
_entity_poly.pdbx_strand_id
1 'polypeptide(L)'
;MSNVIELLERMGQDASLQSTEEQCIAIKSSGLEESIKEPLLKKDLIKLKKELDICPDVVCIFFPAEDEPEKDSPEKELPKEDESEIKSVANG
;
A
#
# COMPACT_ATOMS: atom_id res chain seq x y z
N MET A 1 18.58 -19.71 -1.49
CA MET A 1 17.73 -18.51 -1.46
C MET A 1 16.40 -18.95 -0.89
N SER A 2 16.14 -18.70 0.39
CA SER A 2 14.83 -18.96 0.97
C SER A 2 14.02 -17.69 0.84
N ASN A 3 13.03 -17.69 -0.04
CA ASN A 3 12.21 -16.52 -0.30
C ASN A 3 11.04 -16.53 0.70
N VAL A 4 10.98 -15.50 1.56
CA VAL A 4 9.88 -15.31 2.50
C VAL A 4 8.52 -15.26 1.79
N ILE A 5 8.50 -14.75 0.56
CA ILE A 5 7.27 -14.68 -0.26
C ILE A 5 6.77 -16.09 -0.60
N GLU A 6 7.65 -17.01 -0.99
CA GLU A 6 7.26 -18.40 -1.31
C GLU A 6 6.71 -19.14 -0.10
N LEU A 7 7.28 -18.91 1.09
CA LEU A 7 6.76 -19.47 2.33
C LEU A 7 5.35 -18.95 2.63
N LEU A 8 5.18 -17.62 2.54
CA LEU A 8 3.90 -16.97 2.83
C LEU A 8 2.83 -17.34 1.79
N GLU A 9 3.19 -17.45 0.52
CA GLU A 9 2.32 -17.93 -0.55
C GLU A 9 1.83 -19.34 -0.24
N ARG A 10 2.76 -20.27 0.07
CA ARG A 10 2.41 -21.65 0.41
C ARG A 10 1.49 -21.71 1.63
N MET A 11 1.78 -20.92 2.67
CA MET A 11 0.94 -20.84 3.86
C MET A 11 -0.45 -20.25 3.57
N GLY A 12 -0.59 -19.39 2.56
CA GLY A 12 -1.88 -18.83 2.14
C GLY A 12 -2.70 -19.75 1.22
N GLN A 13 -2.02 -20.55 0.38
CA GLN A 13 -2.68 -21.46 -0.57
C GLN A 13 -3.03 -22.81 0.05
N ASP A 14 -2.21 -23.31 0.97
CA ASP A 14 -2.39 -24.65 1.54
C ASP A 14 -3.35 -24.61 2.74
N ALA A 15 -4.52 -25.22 2.57
CA ALA A 15 -5.52 -25.33 3.63
C ALA A 15 -5.03 -26.15 4.84
N SER A 16 -4.09 -27.08 4.64
CA SER A 16 -3.52 -27.88 5.72
C SER A 16 -2.61 -27.06 6.65
N LEU A 17 -2.10 -25.93 6.15
CA LEU A 17 -1.24 -25.01 6.91
C LEU A 17 -2.01 -23.88 7.59
N GLN A 18 -3.34 -23.96 7.69
CA GLN A 18 -4.13 -22.90 8.34
C GLN A 18 -4.16 -22.97 9.87
N SER A 19 -3.73 -24.11 10.44
CA SER A 19 -3.63 -24.24 11.90
C SER A 19 -2.38 -23.49 12.41
N THR A 20 -2.47 -22.89 13.60
CA THR A 20 -1.35 -22.17 14.21
C THR A 20 -0.11 -23.06 14.38
N GLU A 21 -0.32 -24.35 14.66
CA GLU A 21 0.77 -25.30 14.91
C GLU A 21 1.53 -25.62 13.62
N GLU A 22 0.80 -25.90 12.53
CA GLU A 22 1.41 -26.15 11.22
C GLU A 22 2.09 -24.92 10.65
N GLN A 23 1.54 -23.72 10.89
CA GLN A 23 2.21 -22.46 10.56
C GLN A 23 3.54 -22.33 11.30
N CYS A 24 3.56 -22.62 12.61
CA CYS A 24 4.79 -22.57 13.39
C CYS A 24 5.83 -23.57 12.91
N ILE A 25 5.41 -24.78 12.55
CA ILE A 25 6.30 -25.81 11.99
C ILE A 25 6.86 -25.37 10.64
N ALA A 26 6.00 -24.86 9.75
CA ALA A 26 6.40 -24.35 8.43
C ALA A 26 7.39 -23.18 8.54
N ILE A 27 7.19 -22.25 9.47
CA ILE A 27 8.10 -21.12 9.71
C ILE A 27 9.44 -21.61 10.27
N LYS A 28 9.43 -22.48 11.29
CA LYS A 28 10.66 -22.99 11.93
C LYS A 28 11.51 -23.83 10.97
N SER A 29 10.88 -24.67 10.16
CA SER A 29 11.53 -25.56 9.18
C SER A 29 12.02 -24.82 7.92
N SER A 30 11.60 -23.57 7.72
CA SER A 30 12.06 -22.76 6.60
C SER A 30 13.56 -22.41 6.72
N GLY A 31 14.22 -22.16 5.58
CA GLY A 31 15.59 -21.65 5.54
C GLY A 31 15.72 -20.13 5.73
N LEU A 32 14.68 -19.46 6.25
CA LEU A 32 14.68 -18.02 6.49
C LEU A 32 15.60 -17.64 7.66
N GLU A 33 16.07 -16.40 7.66
CA GLU A 33 16.82 -15.84 8.78
C GLU A 33 15.95 -15.68 10.03
N GLU A 34 16.59 -15.72 11.20
CA GLU A 34 15.91 -15.59 12.49
C GLU A 34 15.22 -14.22 12.63
N SER A 35 15.79 -13.18 12.03
CA SER A 35 15.21 -11.83 11.92
C SER A 35 13.82 -11.82 11.28
N ILE A 36 13.54 -12.76 10.37
CA ILE A 36 12.23 -12.92 9.71
C ILE A 36 11.35 -13.94 10.44
N LYS A 37 11.93 -15.03 10.94
CA LYS A 37 11.19 -16.09 11.66
C LYS A 37 10.57 -15.59 12.95
N GLU A 38 11.32 -14.82 13.76
CA GLU A 38 10.82 -14.33 15.03
C GLU A 38 9.55 -13.46 14.90
N PRO A 39 9.51 -12.43 14.03
CA PRO A 39 8.31 -11.64 13.80
C PRO A 39 7.15 -12.49 13.27
N LEU A 40 7.40 -13.46 12.39
CA LEU A 40 6.36 -14.36 11.87
C LEU A 40 5.73 -15.20 12.99
N LEU A 41 6.55 -15.79 13.87
CA LEU A 41 6.08 -16.60 15.00
C LEU A 41 5.32 -15.77 16.04
N LYS A 42 5.78 -14.54 16.31
CA LYS A 42 5.15 -13.63 17.28
C LYS A 42 3.97 -12.84 16.69
N LYS A 43 3.70 -12.98 15.39
CA LYS A 43 2.76 -12.15 14.61
C LYS A 43 3.04 -10.65 14.75
N ASP A 44 4.31 -10.28 14.87
CA ASP A 44 4.78 -8.90 15.00
C ASP A 44 4.85 -8.24 13.61
N LEU A 45 3.71 -7.71 13.17
CA LEU A 45 3.54 -7.06 11.87
C LEU A 45 4.47 -5.84 11.69
N ILE A 46 4.78 -5.10 12.76
CA ILE A 46 5.60 -3.88 12.67
C ILE A 46 7.05 -4.27 12.39
N LYS A 47 7.60 -5.22 13.15
CA LYS A 47 8.96 -5.71 12.90
C LYS A 47 9.06 -6.41 11.56
N LEU A 48 8.08 -7.24 11.20
CA LEU A 48 8.10 -7.93 9.91
C LEU A 48 8.13 -6.94 8.73
N LYS A 49 7.32 -5.87 8.78
CA LYS A 49 7.33 -4.82 7.75
C LYS A 49 8.69 -4.12 7.64
N LYS A 50 9.33 -3.85 8.76
CA LYS A 50 10.66 -3.22 8.81
C LYS A 50 11.73 -4.13 8.22
N GLU A 51 11.74 -5.41 8.56
CA GLU A 51 12.72 -6.38 8.06
C GLU A 51 12.52 -6.70 6.56
N LEU A 52 11.26 -6.65 6.08
CA LEU A 52 10.94 -6.84 4.67
C LEU A 52 11.12 -5.59 3.81
N ASP A 53 11.51 -4.45 4.41
CA ASP A 53 11.75 -3.17 3.73
C ASP A 53 10.60 -2.71 2.80
N ILE A 54 9.35 -3.01 3.18
CA ILE A 54 8.15 -2.78 2.35
C ILE A 54 7.56 -1.36 2.48
N CYS A 55 8.35 -0.35 2.82
CA CYS A 55 7.86 1.02 2.99
C CYS A 55 8.32 1.97 1.89
N PRO A 56 7.46 2.33 0.92
CA PRO A 56 7.48 3.66 0.36
C PRO A 56 6.73 4.61 1.30
N ASP A 57 7.46 5.34 2.15
CA ASP A 57 6.89 6.45 2.92
C ASP A 57 6.62 7.63 1.98
N VAL A 58 5.46 7.65 1.34
CA VAL A 58 5.01 8.79 0.53
C VAL A 58 4.40 9.84 1.47
N VAL A 59 5.22 10.79 1.90
CA VAL A 59 4.78 11.95 2.69
C VAL A 59 4.48 13.11 1.74
N CYS A 60 3.21 13.52 1.65
CA CYS A 60 2.82 14.73 0.94
C CYS A 60 2.53 15.84 1.97
N ILE A 61 3.44 16.81 2.05
CA ILE A 61 3.25 17.99 2.90
C ILE A 61 2.53 19.06 2.07
N PHE A 62 1.26 19.32 2.37
CA PHE A 62 0.56 20.50 1.87
C PHE A 62 0.85 21.67 2.81
N PHE A 63 1.63 22.64 2.34
CA PHE A 63 1.69 23.94 2.96
C PHE A 63 0.44 24.73 2.57
N PRO A 64 -0.25 25.40 3.51
CA PRO A 64 -1.26 26.38 3.14
C PRO A 64 -0.61 27.42 2.24
N ALA A 65 -1.28 27.77 1.14
CA ALA A 65 -0.87 28.94 0.38
C ALA A 65 -0.89 30.14 1.32
N GLU A 66 0.17 30.95 1.29
CA GLU A 66 0.09 32.28 1.89
C GLU A 66 -0.97 33.05 1.08
N ASP A 67 -2.00 33.58 1.74
CA ASP A 67 -2.92 34.50 1.10
C ASP A 67 -2.11 35.70 0.62
N GLU A 68 -1.73 35.73 -0.67
CA GLU A 68 -1.33 36.97 -1.30
C GLU A 68 -2.51 37.93 -1.16
N PRO A 69 -2.31 39.18 -0.69
CA PRO A 69 -3.39 40.14 -0.63
C PRO A 69 -3.97 40.28 -2.04
N GLU A 70 -5.28 40.05 -2.18
CA GLU A 70 -6.02 40.24 -3.42
C GLU A 70 -5.66 41.61 -4.01
N LYS A 71 -4.79 41.61 -5.02
CA LYS A 71 -4.66 42.77 -5.90
C LYS A 71 -5.89 42.75 -6.79
N ASP A 72 -6.92 43.43 -6.31
CA ASP A 72 -8.06 43.88 -7.08
C ASP A 72 -7.57 44.38 -8.45
N SER A 73 -7.68 43.49 -9.44
CA SER A 73 -7.28 43.72 -10.81
C SER A 73 -8.54 43.55 -11.63
N PRO A 74 -8.95 44.57 -12.41
CA PRO A 74 -10.27 44.61 -13.02
C PRO A 74 -10.45 43.43 -13.98
N GLU A 75 -11.65 42.85 -13.93
CA GLU A 75 -12.15 41.82 -14.85
C GLU A 75 -11.64 42.07 -16.27
N LYS A 76 -10.79 41.14 -16.75
CA LYS A 76 -10.54 41.00 -18.17
C LYS A 76 -11.39 39.83 -18.64
N GLU A 77 -12.55 40.16 -19.21
CA GLU A 77 -13.42 39.23 -19.92
C GLU A 77 -12.58 38.33 -20.85
N LEU A 78 -12.57 37.03 -20.58
CA LEU A 78 -12.07 36.02 -21.50
C LEU A 78 -13.25 35.46 -22.30
N PRO A 79 -13.08 35.17 -23.61
CA PRO A 79 -14.17 34.74 -24.47
C PRO A 79 -14.71 33.38 -24.03
N LYS A 80 -16.04 33.21 -24.14
CA LYS A 80 -16.71 31.93 -23.97
C LYS A 80 -16.23 30.94 -25.04
N GLU A 81 -15.60 29.84 -24.61
CA GLU A 81 -15.42 28.66 -25.44
C GLU A 81 -16.46 27.60 -25.01
N ASP A 82 -17.40 27.35 -25.93
CA ASP A 82 -18.32 26.22 -25.95
C ASP A 82 -17.53 24.89 -25.98
N GLU A 83 -17.69 24.02 -24.97
CA GLU A 83 -17.41 22.58 -25.15
C GLU A 83 -18.41 21.68 -24.40
N SER A 84 -19.40 21.22 -25.18
CA SER A 84 -19.85 19.83 -25.30
C SER A 84 -20.53 19.12 -24.11
N GLU A 85 -21.85 18.95 -24.25
CA GLU A 85 -22.69 17.97 -23.54
C GLU A 85 -22.03 16.58 -23.39
N ILE A 86 -21.89 16.10 -22.15
CA ILE A 86 -21.65 14.68 -21.86
C ILE A 86 -22.96 13.89 -22.01
N LYS A 87 -23.13 13.18 -23.15
CA LYS A 87 -24.25 12.24 -23.33
C LYS A 87 -23.86 10.85 -22.84
N SER A 88 -24.43 10.43 -21.72
CA SER A 88 -24.37 9.05 -21.25
C SER A 88 -25.22 8.14 -22.15
N VAL A 89 -24.60 7.14 -22.78
CA VAL A 89 -25.30 6.01 -23.41
C VAL A 89 -25.32 4.84 -22.43
N ALA A 90 -26.51 4.44 -21.99
CA ALA A 90 -26.74 3.19 -21.31
C ALA A 90 -27.17 2.14 -22.36
N ASN A 91 -26.36 1.10 -22.55
CA ASN A 91 -26.76 -0.06 -23.35
C ASN A 91 -27.56 -1.02 -22.46
N GLY A 92 -28.78 -1.35 -22.91
CA GLY A 92 -29.57 -2.49 -22.44
C GLY A 92 -29.42 -3.71 -23.35
#